data_AF-A0A833CD39-F1
#
_entry.id   AF-A0A833CD39-F1
#
_cell.length_a   1.000
_cell.length_b   1.000
_cell.length_c   1.000
_cell.angle_alpha   90.00
_cell.angle_beta   90.00
_cell.angle_gamma   90.00
#
_symmetry.space_group_name_H-M   'P 1'
#
loop_
_entity.id
_entity.type
_entity.pdbx_description
1 polymer ?
#
loop_
_entity_poly.entity_id
_entity_poly.type
_entity_poly.pdbx_seq_one_letter_code
_entity_poly.pdbx_strand_id
1 'polypeptide(L)'
;MALINKNGLTPSQVTIQKELLDRFNALETQNAALEAHITELMKEIKVFQRDTDRSCSQTIETIKSERKDLSDDIFNSEIRIKSNVDERQWVLKMLLSFLIALLFLNIGFTYSVNKTARNALDGVYMINNLLRGDTSFWYDADNHQLYVRSREDTGQ
;
A
#
# COMPACT_ATOMS: atom_id res chain seq x y z
N MET A 1 54.01 -22.10 91.53
CA MET A 1 54.24 -20.80 90.86
C MET A 1 54.04 -21.01 89.37
N ALA A 2 53.08 -20.32 88.76
CA ALA A 2 52.96 -20.35 87.30
C ALA A 2 54.12 -19.57 86.69
N LEU A 3 54.72 -20.06 85.60
CA LEU A 3 55.66 -19.29 84.80
C LEU A 3 54.85 -18.19 84.10
N ILE A 4 55.14 -16.94 84.42
CA ILE A 4 54.49 -15.74 83.86
C ILE A 4 55.58 -14.83 83.29
N ASN A 5 55.32 -14.24 82.14
CA ASN A 5 56.26 -13.32 81.50
C ASN A 5 56.25 -11.93 82.17
N LYS A 6 57.07 -11.01 81.67
CA LYS A 6 57.21 -9.62 82.14
C LYS A 6 55.90 -8.81 82.10
N ASN A 7 54.91 -9.29 81.35
CA ASN A 7 53.60 -8.67 81.16
C ASN A 7 52.50 -9.44 81.92
N GLY A 8 52.86 -10.38 82.80
CA GLY A 8 51.92 -11.15 83.64
C GLY A 8 51.18 -12.28 82.91
N LEU A 9 51.60 -12.64 81.68
CA LEU A 9 50.93 -13.65 80.87
C LEU A 9 51.58 -15.02 81.02
N THR A 10 50.76 -16.06 81.10
CA THR A 10 51.22 -17.45 81.05
C THR A 10 51.60 -17.84 79.61
N PRO A 11 52.49 -18.84 79.39
CA PRO A 11 52.90 -19.28 78.06
C PRO A 11 51.72 -19.60 77.12
N SER A 12 50.65 -20.21 77.63
CA SER A 12 49.43 -20.51 76.87
C SER A 12 48.75 -19.24 76.35
N GLN A 13 48.63 -18.20 77.18
CA GLN A 13 48.02 -16.93 76.78
C GLN A 13 48.84 -16.20 75.71
N VAL A 14 50.18 -16.29 75.77
CA VAL A 14 51.06 -15.71 74.74
C VAL A 14 50.90 -16.43 73.39
N THR A 15 50.79 -17.76 73.41
CA THR A 15 50.53 -18.55 72.19
C THR A 15 49.20 -18.20 71.55
N ILE A 16 48.13 -18.11 72.36
CA ILE A 16 46.78 -17.72 71.88
C ILE A 16 46.80 -16.31 71.30
N GLN A 17 47.48 -15.36 71.96
CA GLN A 17 47.56 -13.98 71.48
C GLN A 17 48.27 -13.87 70.14
N LYS A 18 49.34 -14.65 69.93
CA LYS A 18 50.04 -14.71 68.65
C LYS A 18 49.17 -15.30 67.55
N GLU A 19 48.47 -16.39 67.83
CA GLU A 19 47.55 -17.01 66.86
C GLU A 19 46.40 -16.07 66.49
N LEU A 20 45.86 -15.31 67.45
CA LEU A 20 44.83 -14.29 67.20
C LEU A 20 45.36 -13.16 66.30
N LEU A 21 46.58 -12.71 66.55
CA LEU A 21 47.22 -11.66 65.76
C LEU A 21 47.48 -12.13 64.31
N ASP A 22 47.97 -13.36 64.14
CA ASP A 22 48.20 -13.95 62.82
C ASP A 22 46.89 -14.09 62.04
N ARG A 23 45.80 -14.53 62.70
CA ARG A 23 44.46 -14.58 62.09
C ARG A 23 43.92 -13.21 61.75
N PHE A 24 44.15 -12.20 62.59
CA PHE A 24 43.72 -10.82 62.33
C PHE A 24 44.43 -10.23 61.11
N ASN A 25 45.76 -10.38 61.03
CA ASN A 25 46.55 -9.92 59.89
C ASN A 25 46.13 -10.62 58.58
N ALA A 26 45.83 -11.93 58.64
CA ALA A 26 45.31 -12.67 57.51
C ALA A 26 43.93 -12.14 57.06
N LEU A 27 43.04 -11.84 58.02
CA LEU A 27 41.74 -11.23 57.74
C LEU A 27 41.88 -9.84 57.11
N GLU A 28 42.77 -9.00 57.64
CA GLU A 28 43.02 -7.65 57.12
C GLU A 28 43.53 -7.70 55.67
N THR A 29 44.44 -8.64 55.39
CA THR A 29 44.96 -8.85 54.03
C THR A 29 43.86 -9.33 53.07
N GLN A 30 43.01 -10.27 53.51
CA GLN A 30 41.86 -10.72 52.72
C GLN A 30 40.86 -9.60 52.47
N ASN A 31 40.61 -8.75 53.46
CA ASN A 31 39.67 -7.63 53.32
C ASN A 31 40.18 -6.61 52.31
N ALA A 32 41.46 -6.27 52.34
CA ALA A 32 42.08 -5.38 51.35
C ALA A 32 42.02 -5.97 49.93
N ALA A 33 42.24 -7.27 49.78
CA ALA A 33 42.08 -7.95 48.48
C ALA A 33 40.63 -7.93 47.99
N LEU A 34 39.66 -8.12 48.89
CA LEU A 34 38.24 -8.09 48.56
C LEU A 34 37.81 -6.69 48.12
N GLU A 35 38.26 -5.64 48.79
CA GLU A 35 38.01 -4.25 48.39
C GLU A 35 38.56 -3.95 47.00
N ALA A 36 39.77 -4.41 46.69
CA ALA A 36 40.37 -4.27 45.36
C ALA A 36 39.54 -4.98 44.28
N HIS A 37 39.07 -6.20 44.53
CA HIS A 37 38.19 -6.92 43.62
C HIS A 37 36.85 -6.21 43.40
N ILE A 38 36.24 -5.67 44.46
CA ILE A 38 35.00 -4.89 44.36
C ILE A 38 35.23 -3.65 43.48
N THR A 39 36.37 -2.96 43.65
CA THR A 39 36.67 -1.76 42.87
C THR A 39 36.83 -2.08 41.37
N GLU A 40 37.51 -3.17 41.04
CA GLU A 40 37.69 -3.59 39.64
C GLU A 40 36.36 -4.03 39.01
N LEU A 41 35.55 -4.83 39.72
CA LEU A 41 34.20 -5.21 39.26
C LEU A 41 33.31 -4.00 39.02
N MET A 42 33.32 -2.99 39.91
CA MET A 42 32.57 -1.76 39.71
C MET A 42 33.02 -1.00 38.45
N LYS A 43 34.32 -1.01 38.16
CA LYS A 43 34.88 -0.39 36.96
C LYS A 43 34.46 -1.14 35.70
N GLU A 44 34.53 -2.47 35.69
CA GLU A 44 34.08 -3.31 34.58
C GLU A 44 32.58 -3.13 34.31
N ILE A 45 31.74 -3.15 35.35
CA ILE A 45 30.30 -2.93 35.22
C ILE A 45 30.02 -1.56 34.57
N LYS A 46 30.75 -0.52 34.97
CA LYS A 46 30.57 0.83 34.42
C LYS A 46 30.98 0.92 32.95
N VAL A 47 32.02 0.20 32.55
CA VAL A 47 32.44 0.10 31.13
C VAL A 47 31.39 -0.68 30.34
N PHE A 48 30.98 -1.84 30.84
CA PHE A 48 29.98 -2.68 30.21
C PHE A 48 28.64 -1.96 30.01
N GLN A 49 28.17 -1.22 31.02
CA GLN A 49 26.97 -0.38 30.90
C GLN A 49 27.12 0.66 29.81
N ARG A 50 28.24 1.40 29.79
CA ARG A 50 28.49 2.43 28.78
C ARG A 50 28.53 1.86 27.37
N ASP A 51 29.18 0.72 27.18
CA ASP A 51 29.30 0.08 25.88
C ASP A 51 27.94 -0.48 25.42
N THR A 52 27.15 -1.01 26.35
CA THR A 52 25.77 -1.46 26.09
C THR A 52 24.87 -0.29 25.69
N ASP A 53 24.91 0.83 26.43
CA ASP A 53 24.12 2.02 26.12
C ASP A 53 24.50 2.62 24.77
N ARG A 54 25.79 2.64 24.45
CA ARG A 54 26.29 3.11 23.15
C ARG A 54 25.81 2.22 22.02
N SER A 55 25.96 0.90 22.15
CA SER A 55 25.52 -0.08 21.16
C SER A 55 24.00 -0.02 20.95
N CYS A 56 23.23 0.07 22.03
CA CYS A 56 21.78 0.23 22.00
C CYS A 56 21.38 1.52 21.26
N SER A 57 22.03 2.65 21.59
CA SER A 57 21.76 3.94 20.93
C SER A 57 22.05 3.89 19.43
N GLN A 58 23.18 3.30 19.02
CA GLN A 58 23.52 3.12 17.60
C GLN A 58 22.51 2.22 16.86
N THR A 59 22.06 1.15 17.52
CA THR A 59 21.04 0.25 16.97
C THR A 59 19.71 0.97 16.79
N ILE A 60 19.29 1.78 17.77
CA ILE A 60 18.06 2.59 17.69
C ILE A 60 18.15 3.62 16.56
N GLU A 61 19.29 4.30 16.40
CA GLU A 61 19.48 5.26 15.31
C GLU A 61 19.43 4.60 13.94
N THR A 62 20.06 3.43 13.80
CA THR A 62 20.04 2.63 12.56
C THR A 62 18.62 2.22 12.21
N ILE A 63 17.89 1.61 13.16
CA ILE A 63 16.48 1.21 12.97
C ILE A 63 15.61 2.42 12.61
N LYS A 64 15.86 3.58 13.23
CA LYS A 64 15.11 4.81 12.92
C LYS A 64 15.37 5.29 11.49
N SER A 65 16.60 5.19 11.01
CA SER A 65 16.95 5.54 9.62
C SER A 65 16.32 4.57 8.62
N GLU A 66 16.46 3.26 8.83
CA GLU A 66 15.87 2.24 7.96
C GLU A 66 14.35 2.35 7.90
N ARG A 67 13.69 2.64 9.03
CA ARG A 67 12.25 2.87 9.07
C ARG A 67 11.83 4.09 8.26
N LYS A 68 12.63 5.15 8.28
CA LYS A 68 12.36 6.36 7.51
C LYS A 68 12.49 6.08 6.01
N ASP A 69 13.59 5.44 5.61
CA ASP A 69 13.84 5.09 4.21
C ASP A 69 12.73 4.17 3.67
N LEU A 70 12.33 3.16 4.45
CA LEU A 70 11.21 2.28 4.09
C LEU A 70 9.87 3.03 3.96
N SER A 71 9.62 4.01 4.84
CA SER A 71 8.41 4.84 4.78
C SER A 71 8.38 5.68 3.50
N ASP A 72 9.51 6.27 3.13
CA ASP A 72 9.64 7.08 1.92
C ASP A 72 9.50 6.21 0.67
N ASP A 73 10.07 5.00 0.66
CA ASP A 73 9.94 4.02 -0.43
C ASP A 73 8.48 3.56 -0.61
N ILE A 74 7.78 3.25 0.49
CA ILE A 74 6.35 2.89 0.45
C ILE A 74 5.54 4.04 -0.15
N PHE A 75 5.73 5.27 0.33
CA PHE A 75 5.01 6.43 -0.18
C PHE A 75 5.26 6.68 -1.67
N ASN A 76 6.52 6.60 -2.10
CA ASN A 76 6.88 6.74 -3.51
C ASN A 76 6.28 5.62 -4.38
N SER A 77 6.27 4.38 -3.88
CA SER A 77 5.66 3.26 -4.57
C SER A 77 4.15 3.42 -4.70
N GLU A 78 3.47 3.94 -3.67
CA GLU A 78 2.04 4.21 -3.68
C GLU A 78 1.68 5.28 -4.72
N ILE A 79 2.44 6.37 -4.77
CA ILE A 79 2.28 7.42 -5.79
C ILE A 79 2.44 6.82 -7.20
N ARG A 80 3.47 6.00 -7.41
CA ARG A 80 3.74 5.38 -8.72
C ARG A 80 2.63 4.42 -9.15
N ILE A 81 2.12 3.60 -8.22
CA ILE A 81 1.00 2.69 -8.47
C ILE A 81 -0.25 3.51 -8.82
N LYS A 82 -0.55 4.55 -8.04
CA LYS A 82 -1.72 5.41 -8.26
C LYS A 82 -1.66 6.07 -9.63
N SER A 83 -0.52 6.67 -9.99
CA SER A 83 -0.31 7.29 -11.32
C SER A 83 -0.54 6.29 -12.45
N ASN A 84 0.03 5.08 -12.34
CA ASN A 84 -0.15 4.04 -13.36
C ASN A 84 -1.60 3.57 -13.48
N VAL A 85 -2.33 3.47 -12.37
CA VAL A 85 -3.75 3.08 -12.37
C VAL A 85 -4.59 4.18 -13.00
N ASP A 86 -4.35 5.45 -12.66
CA ASP A 86 -5.08 6.60 -13.19
C ASP A 86 -4.89 6.74 -14.71
N GLU A 87 -3.65 6.60 -15.20
CA GLU A 87 -3.35 6.59 -16.64
C GLU A 87 -4.10 5.47 -17.37
N ARG A 88 -4.05 4.23 -16.84
CA ARG A 88 -4.75 3.09 -17.44
C ARG A 88 -6.27 3.28 -17.42
N GLN A 89 -6.83 3.81 -16.34
CA GLN A 89 -8.25 4.11 -16.26
C GLN A 89 -8.67 5.18 -17.26
N TRP A 90 -7.84 6.21 -17.48
CA TRP A 90 -8.12 7.25 -18.46
C TRP A 90 -8.16 6.67 -19.88
N VAL A 91 -7.17 5.87 -20.25
CA VAL A 91 -7.13 5.18 -21.56
C VAL A 91 -8.36 4.29 -21.73
N LEU A 92 -8.74 3.53 -20.69
CA LEU A 92 -9.90 2.65 -20.75
C LEU A 92 -11.20 3.44 -20.94
N LYS A 93 -11.36 4.57 -20.24
CA LYS A 93 -12.53 5.46 -20.39
C LYS A 93 -12.60 6.07 -21.79
N MET A 94 -11.46 6.48 -22.36
CA MET A 94 -11.39 7.02 -23.72
C MET A 94 -11.77 5.96 -24.75
N LEU A 95 -11.22 4.74 -24.64
CA LEU A 95 -11.58 3.61 -25.50
C LEU A 95 -13.07 3.26 -25.41
N LEU A 96 -13.63 3.23 -24.20
CA LEU A 96 -15.04 2.97 -23.99
C LEU A 96 -15.93 4.04 -24.65
N SER A 97 -15.58 5.31 -24.49
CA SER A 97 -16.28 6.43 -25.13
C SER A 97 -16.23 6.33 -26.65
N PHE A 98 -15.08 5.99 -27.21
CA PHE A 98 -14.90 5.78 -28.65
C PHE A 98 -15.75 4.62 -29.18
N LEU A 99 -15.78 3.49 -28.47
CA LEU A 99 -16.62 2.33 -28.80
C LEU A 99 -18.11 2.68 -28.80
N ILE A 100 -18.56 3.46 -27.80
CA ILE A 100 -19.95 3.93 -27.72
C ILE A 100 -20.29 4.82 -28.93
N ALA A 101 -19.39 5.74 -29.31
CA ALA A 101 -19.59 6.59 -30.47
C ALA A 101 -19.68 5.79 -31.78
N LEU A 102 -18.82 4.79 -31.98
CA LEU A 102 -18.89 3.87 -33.12
C LEU A 102 -20.20 3.08 -33.14
N LEU A 103 -20.72 2.69 -31.99
CA LEU A 103 -21.98 1.97 -31.88
C LEU A 103 -23.15 2.84 -32.35
N PHE A 104 -23.21 4.10 -31.89
CA PHE A 104 -24.21 5.06 -32.36
C PHE A 104 -24.09 5.35 -33.86
N LEU A 105 -22.87 5.47 -34.39
CA LEU A 105 -22.63 5.66 -35.81
C LEU A 105 -23.19 4.49 -36.63
N ASN A 106 -22.92 3.25 -36.20
CA ASN A 106 -23.43 2.05 -36.86
C ASN A 106 -24.95 1.97 -36.84
N ILE A 107 -25.59 2.30 -35.71
CA ILE A 107 -27.05 2.35 -35.59
C ILE A 107 -27.62 3.39 -36.56
N GLY A 108 -27.06 4.60 -36.59
CA GLY A 108 -27.50 5.66 -37.48
C GLY A 108 -27.34 5.30 -38.95
N PHE A 109 -26.21 4.71 -39.33
CA PHE A 109 -25.96 4.24 -40.69
C PHE A 109 -26.96 3.16 -41.11
N THR A 110 -27.17 2.16 -40.25
CA THR A 110 -28.13 1.06 -40.50
C THR A 110 -29.55 1.61 -40.66
N TYR A 111 -29.96 2.54 -39.79
CA TYR A 111 -31.26 3.20 -39.89
C TYR A 111 -31.41 3.95 -41.21
N SER A 112 -30.41 4.74 -41.60
CA SER A 112 -30.43 5.50 -42.86
C SER A 112 -30.53 4.59 -44.08
N VAL A 113 -29.70 3.55 -44.15
CA VAL A 113 -29.71 2.59 -45.27
C VAL A 113 -31.05 1.87 -45.36
N ASN A 114 -31.59 1.41 -44.23
CA ASN A 114 -32.89 0.74 -44.21
C ASN A 114 -34.02 1.67 -44.66
N LYS A 115 -34.01 2.94 -44.22
CA LYS A 115 -34.98 3.95 -44.68
C LYS A 115 -34.88 4.19 -46.19
N THR A 116 -33.67 4.35 -46.73
CA THR A 116 -33.47 4.53 -48.16
C THR A 116 -33.92 3.30 -48.96
N ALA A 117 -33.60 2.10 -48.49
CA ALA A 117 -34.02 0.85 -49.14
C ALA A 117 -35.55 0.70 -49.15
N ARG A 118 -36.23 1.02 -48.04
CA ARG A 118 -37.71 1.04 -47.98
C ARG A 118 -38.31 2.04 -48.95
N ASN A 119 -37.82 3.29 -48.96
CA ASN A 119 -38.31 4.31 -49.89
C ASN A 119 -38.11 3.90 -51.37
N ALA A 120 -36.98 3.25 -51.68
CA ALA A 120 -36.72 2.74 -53.03
C ALA A 120 -37.67 1.60 -53.40
N LEU A 121 -37.92 0.66 -52.48
CA LEU A 121 -38.90 -0.42 -52.66
C LEU A 121 -40.32 0.13 -52.85
N ASP A 122 -40.74 1.08 -52.03
CA ASP A 122 -42.05 1.74 -52.14
C ASP A 122 -42.19 2.44 -53.50
N GLY A 123 -41.14 3.11 -53.97
CA GLY A 123 -41.09 3.68 -55.31
C GLY A 123 -41.25 2.65 -56.43
N VAL A 124 -40.58 1.49 -56.31
CA VAL A 124 -40.71 0.38 -57.28
C VAL A 124 -42.12 -0.21 -57.27
N TYR A 125 -42.73 -0.42 -56.09
CA TYR A 125 -44.11 -0.89 -55.99
C TYR A 125 -45.10 0.10 -56.59
N MET A 126 -44.91 1.40 -56.35
CA MET A 126 -45.74 2.45 -56.93
C MET A 126 -45.68 2.44 -58.46
N ILE A 127 -44.49 2.34 -59.05
CA ILE A 127 -44.32 2.25 -60.52
C ILE A 127 -44.98 0.98 -61.06
N ASN A 128 -44.77 -0.17 -60.41
CA ASN A 128 -45.36 -1.44 -60.83
C ASN A 128 -46.90 -1.38 -60.80
N ASN A 129 -47.49 -0.82 -59.75
CA ASN A 129 -48.94 -0.67 -59.63
C ASN A 129 -49.49 0.30 -60.70
N LEU A 130 -48.74 1.37 -61.01
CA LEU A 130 -49.06 2.30 -62.10
C LEU A 130 -49.11 1.58 -63.45
N LEU A 131 -48.09 0.77 -63.76
CA LEU A 131 -48.00 0.03 -65.02
C LEU A 131 -49.09 -1.05 -65.15
N ARG A 132 -49.56 -1.61 -64.04
CA ARG A 132 -50.66 -2.60 -64.01
C ARG A 132 -52.05 -1.97 -64.12
N GLY A 133 -52.17 -0.64 -63.97
CA GLY A 133 -53.47 0.05 -63.95
C GLY A 133 -54.19 -0.03 -62.60
N ASP A 134 -53.48 -0.46 -61.55
CA ASP A 134 -54.01 -0.68 -60.19
C ASP A 134 -53.90 0.59 -59.32
N THR A 135 -53.65 1.76 -59.91
CA THR A 135 -53.52 3.06 -59.22
C THR A 135 -54.64 4.02 -59.59
N SER A 136 -55.18 4.72 -58.60
CA SER A 136 -56.11 5.83 -58.77
C SER A 136 -55.40 7.17 -58.56
N PHE A 137 -55.79 8.16 -59.37
CA PHE A 137 -55.25 9.51 -59.32
C PHE A 137 -56.39 10.49 -59.09
N TRP A 138 -56.20 11.45 -58.19
CA TRP A 138 -57.05 12.62 -58.15
C TRP A 138 -56.20 13.87 -57.93
N TYR A 139 -56.58 14.93 -58.63
CA TYR A 139 -55.96 16.24 -58.50
C TYR A 139 -56.91 17.13 -57.72
N ASP A 140 -56.42 17.67 -56.61
CA ASP A 140 -57.16 18.65 -55.83
C ASP A 140 -56.80 20.04 -56.34
N ALA A 141 -57.80 20.71 -56.94
CA ALA A 141 -57.64 22.01 -57.57
C ALA A 141 -57.41 23.15 -56.56
N ASP A 142 -57.80 22.96 -55.30
CA ASP A 142 -57.70 24.00 -54.27
C ASP A 142 -56.27 24.08 -53.71
N ASN A 143 -55.64 22.92 -53.50
CA ASN A 143 -54.26 22.84 -52.98
C ASN A 143 -53.20 22.55 -54.05
N HIS A 144 -53.61 22.34 -55.31
CA HIS A 144 -52.75 22.03 -56.45
C HIS A 144 -51.88 20.77 -56.26
N GLN A 145 -52.39 19.77 -55.52
CA GLN A 145 -51.68 18.51 -55.26
C GLN A 145 -52.28 17.34 -56.05
N LEU A 146 -51.40 16.49 -56.58
CA LEU A 146 -51.75 15.21 -57.18
C LEU A 146 -51.60 14.11 -56.12
N TYR A 147 -52.70 13.43 -55.81
CA TYR A 147 -52.71 12.29 -54.93
C TYR A 147 -52.73 10.99 -55.75
N VAL A 148 -51.85 10.06 -55.36
CA VAL A 148 -51.74 8.72 -55.97
C VAL A 148 -52.00 7.68 -54.88
N ARG A 149 -52.95 6.77 -55.10
CA ARG A 149 -53.22 5.64 -54.19
C ARG A 149 -53.45 4.34 -54.96
N SER A 150 -53.34 3.22 -54.25
CA SER A 150 -53.79 1.92 -54.76
C SER A 150 -55.31 1.95 -54.97
N ARG A 151 -55.77 1.36 -56.07
CA ARG A 151 -57.20 1.25 -56.40
C ARG A 151 -57.95 0.35 -55.41
N GLU A 152 -57.26 -0.65 -54.83
CA GLU A 152 -57.78 -1.53 -53.78
C GLU A 152 -58.17 -0.75 -52.51
N ASP A 153 -57.44 0.31 -52.15
CA ASP A 153 -57.73 1.14 -50.97
C ASP A 153 -58.89 2.13 -51.20
N THR A 154 -59.30 2.33 -52.46
CA THR A 154 -60.40 3.25 -52.82
C THR A 154 -61.77 2.58 -52.92
N GLY A 155 -61.85 1.26 -52.79
CA GLY A 155 -63.11 0.51 -52.79
C GLY A 155 -63.91 0.60 -54.10
N GLN A 156 -63.24 0.89 -55.23
CA GLN A 156 -63.83 1.05 -56.58
C GLN A 156 -63.36 0.01 -57.59
#